data_AF-A0A520BMT4-F1
#
_entry.id   AF-A0A520BMT4-F1
#
_cell.length_a   1.000
_cell.length_b   1.000
_cell.length_c   1.000
_cell.angle_alpha   90.00
_cell.angle_beta   90.00
_cell.angle_gamma   90.00
#
_symmetry.space_group_name_H-M   'P 1'
#
loop_
_entity.id
_entity.type
_entity.pdbx_description
1 polymer ?
#
loop_
_entity_poly.entity_id
_entity_poly.type
_entity_poly.pdbx_seq_one_letter_code
_entity_poly.pdbx_strand_id
1 'polypeptide(L)'
;MKKKLTFFDKLMLLVAISLVICLWCGVYAGTSDPRENIIIAFFGLAYPFILFANILMLAYWSLRKKWIFSAVTLVAICIGWHTLISTFGLIGTEGKSEKSEEGLIRLMTYNVHNFKPYGEDNTIEAKEKMFAVVKAQNPDVVCFQEFFTKPRGPYDTIDSLKKMLDAKYYYFVPTQKTESEAIGYAIFSKYPIKNKGEIMFENSFGNGSIYVDLTVNNQDIRVYNVHLQSISFVKEDYNYLEKVTKEMSVEKSSSKRILKMLKS
;
A
#
# COMPACT_ATOMS: atom_id res chain seq x y z
N MET A 1 22.12 -14.40 -45.87
CA MET A 1 21.34 -15.63 -45.58
C MET A 1 20.55 -15.48 -44.28
N LYS A 2 19.21 -15.47 -44.32
CA LYS A 2 18.39 -15.58 -43.10
C LYS A 2 18.60 -16.98 -42.52
N LYS A 3 19.34 -17.11 -41.41
CA LYS A 3 19.49 -18.40 -40.70
C LYS A 3 18.10 -18.89 -40.29
N LYS A 4 17.66 -20.02 -40.87
CA LYS A 4 16.40 -20.68 -40.51
C LYS A 4 16.35 -20.92 -39.00
N LEU A 5 15.17 -20.84 -38.41
CA LEU A 5 14.96 -21.11 -36.99
C LEU A 5 15.18 -22.59 -36.71
N THR A 6 15.99 -22.88 -35.70
CA THR A 6 16.15 -24.25 -35.19
C THR A 6 14.87 -24.68 -34.46
N PHE A 7 14.70 -25.98 -34.22
CA PHE A 7 13.58 -26.49 -33.42
C PHE A 7 13.53 -25.83 -32.03
N PHE A 8 14.70 -25.70 -31.38
CA PHE A 8 14.81 -25.01 -30.10
C PHE A 8 14.42 -23.53 -30.18
N ASP A 9 14.83 -22.81 -31.25
CA ASP A 9 14.40 -21.42 -31.43
C ASP A 9 12.87 -21.31 -31.58
N LYS A 10 12.21 -22.29 -32.21
CA LYS A 10 10.73 -22.31 -32.31
C LYS A 10 10.07 -22.53 -30.94
N LEU A 11 10.63 -23.43 -30.12
CA LEU A 11 10.15 -23.65 -28.76
C LEU A 11 10.30 -22.39 -27.90
N MET A 12 11.47 -21.75 -27.94
CA MET A 12 11.72 -20.49 -27.21
C MET A 12 10.84 -19.35 -27.71
N LEU A 13 10.48 -19.33 -29.00
CA LEU A 13 9.53 -18.37 -29.54
C LEU A 13 8.13 -18.56 -28.95
N LEU A 14 7.67 -19.80 -28.80
CA LEU A 14 6.39 -20.09 -28.13
C LEU A 14 6.41 -19.60 -26.68
N VAL A 15 7.51 -19.87 -25.95
CA VAL A 15 7.68 -19.37 -24.57
C VAL A 15 7.67 -17.84 -24.53
N ALA A 16 8.37 -17.17 -25.44
CA ALA A 16 8.37 -15.70 -25.53
C ALA A 16 6.98 -15.13 -25.80
N ILE A 17 6.22 -15.73 -26.71
CA ILE A 17 4.84 -15.31 -27.02
C ILE A 17 3.96 -15.44 -25.79
N SER A 18 4.01 -16.59 -25.10
CA SER A 18 3.26 -16.79 -23.87
C SER A 18 3.63 -15.77 -22.79
N LEU A 19 4.93 -15.48 -22.62
CA LEU A 19 5.41 -14.48 -21.65
C LEU A 19 4.96 -13.06 -21.99
N VAL A 20 4.89 -12.69 -23.28
CA VAL A 20 4.38 -11.39 -23.72
C VAL A 20 2.88 -11.28 -23.46
N ILE A 21 2.11 -12.34 -23.73
CA ILE A 21 0.67 -12.36 -23.42
C ILE A 21 0.46 -12.19 -21.91
N CYS A 22 1.17 -12.96 -21.08
CA CYS A 22 1.11 -12.82 -19.62
C CYS A 22 1.51 -11.42 -19.15
N LEU A 23 2.51 -10.80 -19.79
CA LEU A 23 2.95 -9.44 -19.48
C LEU A 23 1.81 -8.44 -19.73
N TRP A 24 1.14 -8.54 -20.88
CA TRP A 24 0.03 -7.67 -21.22
C TRP A 24 -1.21 -7.92 -20.37
N CYS A 25 -1.48 -9.15 -19.94
CA CYS A 25 -2.48 -9.42 -18.91
C CYS A 25 -2.13 -8.70 -17.60
N GLY A 26 -0.85 -8.67 -17.21
CA GLY A 26 -0.39 -7.94 -16.02
C GLY A 26 -0.50 -6.43 -16.15
N VAL A 27 -0.25 -5.88 -17.35
CA VAL A 27 -0.49 -4.45 -17.65
C VAL A 27 -1.99 -4.12 -17.55
N TYR A 28 -2.84 -4.95 -18.15
CA TYR A 28 -4.29 -4.78 -18.11
C TYR A 28 -4.87 -4.91 -16.70
N ALA A 29 -4.25 -5.75 -15.86
CA ALA A 29 -4.67 -5.91 -14.48
C ALA A 29 -4.66 -4.62 -13.66
N GLY A 30 -3.78 -3.67 -14.00
CA GLY A 30 -3.69 -2.37 -13.32
C GLY A 30 -4.89 -1.45 -13.56
N THR A 31 -5.70 -1.70 -14.59
CA THR A 31 -6.88 -0.89 -14.95
C THR A 31 -8.20 -1.66 -14.86
N SER A 32 -8.15 -2.98 -14.64
CA SER A 32 -9.35 -3.82 -14.49
C SER A 32 -9.86 -3.84 -13.06
N ASP A 33 -11.18 -3.98 -12.87
CA ASP A 33 -11.75 -4.29 -11.57
C ASP A 33 -11.42 -5.74 -11.18
N PRO A 34 -10.69 -5.99 -10.09
CA PRO A 34 -10.32 -7.35 -9.67
C PRO A 34 -11.54 -8.22 -9.33
N ARG A 35 -12.71 -7.62 -9.05
CA ARG A 35 -13.98 -8.34 -8.79
C ARG A 35 -14.57 -8.96 -10.05
N GLU A 36 -14.29 -8.39 -11.22
CA GLU A 36 -14.76 -8.91 -12.50
C GLU A 36 -13.91 -10.10 -12.96
N ASN A 37 -12.59 -10.05 -12.75
CA ASN A 37 -11.70 -11.13 -13.17
C ASN A 37 -10.47 -11.28 -12.27
N ILE A 38 -10.58 -12.20 -11.30
CA ILE A 38 -9.49 -12.52 -10.39
C ILE A 38 -8.24 -13.10 -11.08
N ILE A 39 -8.41 -13.80 -12.20
CA ILE A 39 -7.26 -14.39 -12.93
C ILE A 39 -6.38 -13.28 -13.49
N ILE A 40 -6.98 -12.20 -13.99
CA ILE A 40 -6.26 -11.01 -14.43
C ILE A 40 -5.54 -10.34 -13.26
N ALA A 41 -6.17 -10.22 -12.08
CA ALA A 41 -5.52 -9.68 -10.89
C ALA A 41 -4.25 -10.44 -10.50
N PHE A 42 -4.24 -11.78 -10.64
CA PHE A 42 -3.04 -12.59 -10.42
C PHE A 42 -1.90 -12.29 -11.41
N PHE A 43 -2.22 -11.94 -12.67
CA PHE A 43 -1.19 -11.48 -13.61
C PHE A 43 -0.61 -10.12 -13.20
N GLY A 44 -1.43 -9.22 -12.65
CA GLY A 44 -0.94 -7.97 -12.06
C GLY A 44 0.01 -8.21 -10.90
N LEU A 45 -0.35 -9.12 -9.99
CA LEU A 45 0.51 -9.51 -8.87
C LEU A 45 1.82 -10.18 -9.34
N ALA A 46 1.76 -11.01 -10.38
CA ALA A 46 2.90 -11.71 -10.95
C ALA A 46 3.74 -10.85 -11.92
N TYR A 47 3.31 -9.63 -12.23
CA TYR A 47 3.91 -8.76 -13.24
C TYR A 47 5.43 -8.59 -13.10
N PRO A 48 6.01 -8.32 -11.89
CA PRO A 48 7.46 -8.15 -11.75
C PRO A 48 8.26 -9.39 -12.20
N PHE A 49 7.76 -10.59 -11.90
CA PHE A 49 8.40 -11.85 -12.27
C PHE A 49 8.25 -12.15 -13.76
N ILE A 50 7.08 -11.86 -14.33
CA ILE A 50 6.82 -12.01 -15.77
C ILE A 50 7.68 -11.04 -16.58
N LEU A 51 7.80 -9.80 -16.13
CA LEU A 51 8.70 -8.81 -16.72
C LEU A 51 10.14 -9.29 -16.68
N PHE A 52 10.62 -9.78 -15.54
CA PHE A 52 11.97 -10.33 -15.41
C PHE A 52 12.22 -11.48 -16.41
N ALA A 53 11.27 -12.40 -16.54
CA ALA A 53 11.35 -13.47 -17.55
C ALA A 53 11.38 -12.93 -18.99
N ASN A 54 10.63 -11.87 -19.30
CA ASN A 54 10.69 -11.19 -20.60
C ASN A 54 12.05 -10.51 -20.84
N ILE A 55 12.68 -9.94 -19.81
CA ILE A 55 14.04 -9.37 -19.89
C ILE A 55 15.06 -10.48 -20.18
N LEU A 56 14.93 -11.65 -19.55
CA LEU A 56 15.77 -12.81 -19.87
C LEU A 56 15.58 -13.27 -21.32
N MET A 57 14.34 -13.28 -21.82
CA MET A 57 14.06 -13.58 -23.22
C MET A 57 14.65 -12.54 -24.18
N LEU A 58 14.58 -11.26 -23.84
CA LEU A 58 15.21 -10.17 -24.59
C LEU A 58 16.72 -10.37 -24.70
N ALA A 59 17.38 -10.70 -23.59
CA ALA A 59 18.81 -11.00 -23.55
C ALA A 59 19.14 -12.24 -24.39
N TYR A 60 18.36 -13.33 -24.22
CA TYR A 60 18.52 -14.55 -25.00
C TYR A 60 18.46 -14.30 -26.52
N TRP A 61 17.45 -13.57 -27.00
CA TRP A 61 17.32 -13.26 -28.43
C TRP A 61 18.43 -12.37 -28.96
N SER A 62 18.88 -11.40 -28.15
CA SER A 62 19.99 -10.51 -28.48
C SER A 62 21.31 -11.28 -28.62
N LEU A 63 21.62 -12.18 -27.68
CA LEU A 63 22.81 -13.04 -27.72
C LEU A 63 22.80 -13.98 -28.94
N ARG A 64 21.62 -14.47 -29.32
CA ARG A 64 21.42 -15.31 -30.52
C ARG A 64 21.41 -14.51 -31.83
N LYS A 65 21.61 -13.19 -31.77
CA LYS A 65 21.56 -12.23 -32.89
C LYS A 65 20.22 -12.29 -33.66
N LYS A 66 19.13 -12.62 -32.96
CA LYS A 66 17.76 -12.66 -33.50
C LYS A 66 17.07 -11.32 -33.21
N TRP A 67 17.59 -10.26 -33.83
CA TRP A 67 17.22 -8.88 -33.54
C TRP A 67 15.73 -8.56 -33.67
N ILE A 68 15.02 -9.21 -34.61
CA ILE A 68 13.58 -9.00 -34.77
C ILE A 68 12.81 -9.43 -33.51
N PHE A 69 13.13 -10.60 -32.93
CA PHE A 69 12.44 -11.05 -31.71
C PHE A 69 12.83 -10.23 -30.50
N SER A 70 14.11 -9.85 -30.40
CA SER A 70 14.58 -8.91 -29.39
C SER A 70 13.81 -7.58 -29.46
N ALA A 71 13.66 -6.99 -30.65
CA ALA A 71 12.89 -5.78 -30.84
C ALA A 71 11.40 -5.95 -30.48
N VAL A 72 10.77 -7.06 -30.85
CA VAL A 72 9.37 -7.34 -30.49
C VAL A 72 9.20 -7.45 -28.97
N THR A 73 10.09 -8.18 -28.28
CA THR A 73 10.05 -8.28 -26.81
C THR A 73 10.27 -6.92 -26.15
N LEU A 74 11.21 -6.13 -26.66
CA LEU A 74 11.46 -4.77 -26.15
C LEU A 74 10.23 -3.88 -26.32
N VAL A 75 9.61 -3.85 -27.51
CA VAL A 75 8.40 -3.08 -27.77
C VAL A 75 7.26 -3.52 -26.85
N ALA A 76 7.09 -4.84 -26.65
CA ALA A 76 6.07 -5.37 -25.73
C ALA A 76 6.26 -4.88 -24.30
N ILE A 77 7.51 -4.78 -23.81
CA ILE A 77 7.84 -4.19 -22.50
C ILE A 77 7.55 -2.69 -22.48
N CYS A 78 7.96 -1.95 -23.52
CA CYS A 78 7.75 -0.51 -23.62
C CYS A 78 6.27 -0.12 -23.69
N ILE A 79 5.38 -0.95 -24.24
CA ILE A 79 3.93 -0.72 -24.19
C ILE A 79 3.44 -0.68 -22.73
N GLY A 80 4.03 -1.50 -21.85
CA GLY A 80 3.74 -1.53 -20.41
C GLY A 80 4.47 -0.47 -19.57
N TRP A 81 4.97 0.62 -20.18
CA TRP A 81 5.82 1.62 -19.51
C TRP A 81 5.21 2.22 -18.24
N HIS A 82 3.90 2.51 -18.26
CA HIS A 82 3.22 3.07 -17.10
C HIS A 82 3.19 2.09 -15.91
N THR A 83 2.85 0.82 -16.18
CA THR A 83 2.88 -0.25 -15.17
C THR A 83 4.30 -0.46 -14.65
N LEU A 84 5.31 -0.45 -15.52
CA LEU A 84 6.72 -0.59 -15.16
C LEU A 84 7.15 0.48 -14.15
N ILE A 85 6.91 1.75 -14.45
CA ILE A 85 7.27 2.86 -13.55
C ILE A 85 6.51 2.73 -12.23
N SER A 86 5.22 2.42 -12.29
CA SER A 86 4.37 2.32 -11.09
C SER A 86 4.77 1.15 -10.18
N THR A 87 5.23 0.04 -10.75
CA THR A 87 5.68 -1.15 -10.00
C THR A 87 7.00 -0.89 -9.26
N PHE A 88 7.96 -0.21 -9.89
CA PHE A 88 9.31 -0.05 -9.33
C PHE A 88 9.61 1.35 -8.78
N GLY A 89 8.69 2.30 -8.93
CA GLY A 89 8.88 3.69 -8.51
C GLY A 89 10.04 4.39 -9.21
N LEU A 90 10.34 4.04 -10.47
CA LEU A 90 11.52 4.52 -11.20
C LEU A 90 11.50 6.03 -11.47
N ILE A 91 10.30 6.62 -11.49
CA ILE A 91 10.10 8.05 -11.68
C ILE A 91 9.17 8.51 -10.57
N GLY A 92 9.66 9.46 -9.79
CA GLY A 92 8.91 10.12 -8.73
C GLY A 92 9.63 11.40 -8.34
N THR A 93 8.87 12.40 -7.90
CA THR A 93 9.44 13.57 -7.24
C THR A 93 9.40 13.33 -5.74
N GLU A 94 10.51 13.56 -5.06
CA GLU A 94 10.47 13.63 -3.59
C GLU A 94 9.50 14.74 -3.17
N GLY A 95 8.58 14.42 -2.27
CA GLY A 95 7.70 15.40 -1.66
C GLY A 95 8.53 16.32 -0.77
N LYS A 96 8.47 17.63 -1.00
CA LYS A 96 9.09 18.60 -0.11
C LYS A 96 8.27 18.74 1.17
N SER A 97 8.96 18.84 2.30
CA SER A 97 8.36 19.11 3.62
C SER A 97 7.88 20.56 3.76
N GLU A 98 8.10 21.44 2.79
CA GLU A 98 7.55 22.79 2.77
C GLU A 98 6.37 22.89 1.81
N LYS A 99 5.38 23.70 2.17
CA LYS A 99 4.27 24.00 1.26
C LYS A 99 4.80 24.90 0.15
N SER A 100 4.55 24.54 -1.10
CA SER A 100 5.03 25.33 -2.25
C SER A 100 4.30 26.67 -2.39
N GLU A 101 3.07 26.77 -1.87
CA GLU A 101 2.21 27.94 -2.00
C GLU A 101 1.40 28.17 -0.72
N GLU A 102 1.10 29.44 -0.44
CA GLU A 102 0.13 29.81 0.59
C GLU A 102 -1.27 29.33 0.20
N GLY A 103 -1.99 28.77 1.17
CA GLY A 103 -3.32 28.19 0.94
C GLY A 103 -3.34 26.67 0.72
N LEU A 104 -2.19 26.02 0.50
CA LEU A 104 -2.12 24.56 0.45
C LEU A 104 -2.36 23.93 1.82
N ILE A 105 -3.11 22.83 1.81
CA ILE A 105 -3.40 22.01 2.99
C ILE A 105 -2.51 20.79 2.96
N ARG A 106 -1.78 20.56 4.05
CA ARG A 106 -1.03 19.33 4.25
C ARG A 106 -1.87 18.33 5.03
N LEU A 107 -2.24 17.25 4.36
CA LEU A 107 -2.92 16.11 4.95
C LEU A 107 -1.94 14.95 5.12
N MET A 108 -1.92 14.37 6.32
CA MET A 108 -1.20 13.13 6.62
C MET A 108 -2.21 12.04 6.99
N THR A 109 -2.00 10.83 6.50
CA THR A 109 -2.67 9.63 7.00
C THR A 109 -1.63 8.66 7.52
N TYR A 110 -1.90 8.02 8.66
CA TYR A 110 -0.94 7.12 9.28
C TYR A 110 -1.64 6.05 10.13
N ASN A 111 -1.53 4.78 9.73
CA ASN A 111 -1.83 3.67 10.63
C ASN A 111 -0.68 3.55 11.62
N VAL A 112 -0.96 3.86 12.88
CA VAL A 112 0.03 3.94 13.95
C VAL A 112 0.18 2.64 14.73
N HIS A 113 -0.54 1.58 14.38
CA HIS A 113 -0.44 0.26 15.01
C HIS A 113 -0.41 0.33 16.55
N ASN A 114 -1.32 1.09 17.15
CA ASN A 114 -1.41 1.32 18.60
C ASN A 114 -0.16 1.95 19.25
N PHE A 115 0.69 2.61 18.46
CA PHE A 115 2.01 3.09 18.84
C PHE A 115 2.95 1.99 19.35
N LYS A 116 2.85 0.79 18.77
CA LYS A 116 3.68 -0.37 19.10
C LYS A 116 4.64 -0.73 17.96
N PRO A 117 5.90 -1.10 18.25
CA PRO A 117 6.73 -1.83 17.30
C PRO A 117 6.17 -3.23 17.06
N TYR A 118 6.47 -3.82 15.90
CA TYR A 118 5.98 -5.15 15.56
C TYR A 118 6.59 -6.21 16.49
N GLY A 119 5.73 -6.91 17.26
CA GLY A 119 6.16 -7.96 18.18
C GLY A 119 6.63 -7.47 19.56
N GLU A 120 6.47 -6.18 19.87
CA GLU A 120 6.84 -5.58 21.15
C GLU A 120 5.65 -4.87 21.82
N ASP A 121 5.79 -4.58 23.12
CA ASP A 121 4.83 -3.78 23.86
C ASP A 121 4.93 -2.28 23.54
N ASN A 122 3.91 -1.51 23.93
CA ASN A 122 3.93 -0.06 23.76
C ASN A 122 4.97 0.55 24.70
N THR A 123 6.00 1.16 24.12
CA THR A 123 7.05 1.87 24.85
C THR A 123 6.99 3.37 24.57
N ILE A 124 7.48 4.17 25.52
CA ILE A 124 7.63 5.63 25.34
C ILE A 124 8.47 5.92 24.09
N GLU A 125 9.55 5.16 23.87
CA GLU A 125 10.43 5.32 22.73
C GLU A 125 9.73 5.09 21.39
N ALA A 126 8.89 4.04 21.28
CA ALA A 126 8.12 3.77 20.07
C ALA A 126 7.17 4.94 19.75
N LYS A 127 6.44 5.42 20.76
CA LYS A 127 5.57 6.59 20.65
C LYS A 127 6.34 7.84 20.21
N GLU A 128 7.50 8.10 20.81
CA GLU A 128 8.34 9.27 20.47
C GLU A 128 8.88 9.21 19.03
N LYS A 129 9.34 8.05 18.56
CA LYS A 129 9.77 7.87 17.16
C LYS A 129 8.64 8.18 16.19
N MET A 130 7.44 7.71 16.48
CA MET A 130 6.27 7.96 15.63
C MET A 130 5.83 9.43 15.68
N PHE A 131 5.89 10.06 16.84
CA PHE A 131 5.66 11.49 16.98
C PHE A 131 6.70 12.30 16.21
N ALA A 132 7.96 11.88 16.19
CA ALA A 132 9.01 12.53 15.42
C ALA A 132 8.70 12.52 13.92
N VAL A 133 8.17 11.41 13.38
CA VAL A 133 7.71 11.34 11.98
C VAL A 133 6.59 12.36 11.73
N VAL A 134 5.54 12.35 12.56
CA VAL A 134 4.40 13.26 12.43
C VAL A 134 4.84 14.73 12.53
N LYS A 135 5.75 15.04 13.46
CA LYS A 135 6.32 16.38 13.65
C LYS A 135 7.16 16.83 12.46
N ALA A 136 7.99 15.94 11.91
CA ALA A 136 8.83 16.24 10.75
C ALA A 136 7.99 16.58 9.51
N GLN A 137 6.82 15.95 9.35
CA GLN A 137 5.89 16.25 8.26
C GLN A 137 5.06 17.53 8.51
N ASN A 138 4.87 17.93 9.77
CA ASN A 138 4.10 19.11 10.19
C ASN A 138 2.74 19.26 9.44
N PRO A 139 1.84 18.26 9.51
CA PRO A 139 0.56 18.32 8.82
C PRO A 139 -0.37 19.37 9.41
N ASP A 140 -1.29 19.90 8.60
CA ASP A 140 -2.42 20.71 9.10
C ASP A 140 -3.59 19.83 9.52
N VAL A 141 -3.75 18.68 8.86
CA VAL A 141 -4.73 17.65 9.18
C VAL A 141 -4.02 16.31 9.22
N VAL A 142 -4.18 15.54 10.30
CA VAL A 142 -3.65 14.17 10.38
C VAL A 142 -4.74 13.17 10.76
N CYS A 143 -4.84 12.11 9.97
CA CYS A 143 -5.74 10.98 10.15
C CYS A 143 -4.95 9.78 10.68
N PHE A 144 -5.35 9.24 11.83
CA PHE A 144 -4.74 8.07 12.43
C PHE A 144 -5.69 6.87 12.39
N GLN A 145 -5.19 5.72 11.96
CA GLN A 145 -5.82 4.41 12.16
C GLN A 145 -5.10 3.68 13.30
N GLU A 146 -5.82 2.82 14.04
CA GLU A 146 -5.30 2.12 15.22
C GLU A 146 -4.69 3.09 16.26
N PHE A 147 -5.30 4.24 16.45
CA PHE A 147 -4.85 5.28 17.36
C PHE A 147 -5.08 4.86 18.82
N PHE A 148 -3.99 4.71 19.58
CA PHE A 148 -4.04 4.38 21.00
C PHE A 148 -3.88 5.60 21.90
N THR A 149 -4.74 5.72 22.91
CA THR A 149 -4.65 6.75 23.95
C THR A 149 -5.04 6.22 25.32
N LYS A 150 -4.45 6.80 26.38
CA LYS A 150 -4.90 6.64 27.76
C LYS A 150 -5.57 7.93 28.21
N PRO A 151 -6.91 7.99 28.32
CA PRO A 151 -7.63 9.24 28.64
C PRO A 151 -7.29 9.84 30.01
N ARG A 152 -6.57 9.11 30.88
CA ARG A 152 -6.12 9.58 32.20
C ARG A 152 -4.64 9.22 32.39
N GLY A 153 -3.86 10.19 32.88
CA GLY A 153 -2.45 9.99 33.24
C GLY A 153 -1.43 10.50 32.20
N PRO A 154 -0.12 10.23 32.41
CA PRO A 154 0.98 10.79 31.60
C PRO A 154 1.03 10.27 30.15
N TYR A 155 0.12 9.37 29.78
CA TYR A 155 0.03 8.75 28.45
C TYR A 155 -1.15 9.29 27.63
N ASP A 156 -1.65 10.48 27.95
CA ASP A 156 -2.61 11.18 27.09
C ASP A 156 -1.96 11.57 25.76
N THR A 157 -2.09 10.68 24.77
CA THR A 157 -1.59 10.85 23.41
C THR A 157 -2.31 12.01 22.71
N ILE A 158 -3.55 12.32 23.09
CA ILE A 158 -4.33 13.40 22.49
C ILE A 158 -3.73 14.75 22.89
N ASP A 159 -3.53 15.00 24.18
CA ASP A 159 -2.93 16.26 24.65
C ASP A 159 -1.54 16.48 24.07
N SER A 160 -0.72 15.43 24.04
CA SER A 160 0.62 15.46 23.45
C SER A 160 0.60 15.87 21.98
N LEU A 161 -0.28 15.27 21.18
CA LEU A 161 -0.40 15.57 19.75
C LEU A 161 -0.97 16.97 19.48
N LYS A 162 -1.99 17.39 20.25
CA LYS A 162 -2.55 18.74 20.13
C LYS A 162 -1.49 19.80 20.34
N LYS A 163 -0.67 19.66 21.39
CA LYS A 163 0.44 20.58 21.69
C LYS A 163 1.53 20.52 20.63
N MET A 164 1.95 19.33 20.24
CA MET A 164 3.02 19.13 19.26
C MET A 164 2.69 19.70 17.88
N LEU A 165 1.42 19.60 17.46
CA LEU A 165 0.96 20.01 16.13
C LEU A 165 0.33 21.41 16.09
N ASP A 166 0.16 22.08 17.23
CA ASP A 166 -0.75 23.23 17.38
C ASP A 166 -2.16 22.92 16.82
N ALA A 167 -2.59 21.66 16.95
CA ALA A 167 -3.88 21.20 16.48
C ALA A 167 -4.95 21.51 17.54
N LYS A 168 -5.72 22.57 17.31
CA LYS A 168 -6.77 23.02 18.23
C LYS A 168 -7.97 22.07 18.26
N TYR A 169 -8.22 21.39 17.15
CA TYR A 169 -9.41 20.56 16.95
C TYR A 169 -9.03 19.09 16.76
N TYR A 170 -9.85 18.20 17.31
CA TYR A 170 -9.70 16.77 17.08
C TYR A 170 -11.05 16.06 17.14
N TYR A 171 -11.11 14.89 16.52
CA TYR A 171 -12.19 13.93 16.65
C TYR A 171 -11.60 12.54 16.85
N PHE A 172 -12.04 11.85 17.89
CA PHE A 172 -11.62 10.49 18.21
C PHE A 172 -12.84 9.59 18.39
N VAL A 173 -12.81 8.43 17.73
CA VAL A 173 -13.85 7.41 17.78
C VAL A 173 -13.21 6.09 18.18
N PRO A 174 -13.47 5.58 19.40
CA PRO A 174 -12.91 4.32 19.84
C PRO A 174 -13.59 3.14 19.14
N THR A 175 -12.79 2.20 18.63
CA THR A 175 -13.25 0.87 18.19
C THR A 175 -13.11 -0.16 19.30
N GLN A 176 -12.19 0.07 20.25
CA GLN A 176 -12.01 -0.71 21.47
C GLN A 176 -11.75 0.24 22.64
N LYS A 177 -12.38 -0.02 23.79
CA LYS A 177 -12.27 0.85 24.97
C LYS A 177 -12.36 0.06 26.26
N THR A 178 -11.42 0.32 27.16
CA THR A 178 -11.43 -0.09 28.57
C THR A 178 -11.57 1.14 29.47
N GLU A 179 -11.51 0.96 30.80
CA GLU A 179 -11.54 2.10 31.74
C GLU A 179 -10.31 3.02 31.62
N SER A 180 -9.17 2.48 31.20
CA SER A 180 -7.87 3.17 31.19
C SER A 180 -7.30 3.41 29.79
N GLU A 181 -7.80 2.70 28.77
CA GLU A 181 -7.22 2.68 27.43
C GLU A 181 -8.30 2.72 26.35
N ALA A 182 -7.99 3.34 25.22
CA ALA A 182 -8.85 3.34 24.05
C ALA A 182 -8.02 3.22 22.77
N ILE A 183 -8.53 2.45 21.82
CA ILE A 183 -7.99 2.28 20.47
C ILE A 183 -9.09 2.70 19.48
N GLY A 184 -8.74 3.40 18.41
CA GLY A 184 -9.71 3.70 17.37
C GLY A 184 -9.18 4.60 16.27
N TYR A 185 -10.07 5.44 15.74
CA TYR A 185 -9.76 6.39 14.68
C TYR A 185 -9.62 7.79 15.25
N ALA A 186 -8.61 8.52 14.83
CA ALA A 186 -8.45 9.93 15.22
C ALA A 186 -8.23 10.82 14.00
N ILE A 187 -8.80 12.03 14.03
CA ILE A 187 -8.46 13.12 13.12
C ILE A 187 -8.08 14.32 13.97
N PHE A 188 -6.89 14.87 13.77
CA PHE A 188 -6.45 16.14 14.36
C PHE A 188 -6.38 17.19 13.27
N SER A 189 -6.78 18.42 13.59
CA SER A 189 -6.81 19.52 12.63
C SER A 189 -6.43 20.86 13.29
N LYS A 190 -5.67 21.67 12.56
CA LYS A 190 -5.45 23.09 12.86
C LYS A 190 -6.70 23.94 12.54
N TYR A 191 -7.60 23.43 11.69
CA TYR A 191 -8.81 24.11 11.25
C TYR A 191 -10.06 23.68 12.04
N PRO A 192 -11.06 24.57 12.22
CA PRO A 192 -12.29 24.25 12.93
C PRO A 192 -13.05 23.08 12.30
N ILE A 193 -13.51 22.15 13.15
CA ILE A 193 -14.41 21.06 12.75
C ILE A 193 -15.86 21.55 12.88
N LYS A 194 -16.55 21.70 11.76
CA LYS A 194 -17.96 22.14 11.68
C LYS A 194 -18.93 21.00 11.91
N ASN A 195 -18.61 19.82 11.38
CA ASN A 195 -19.42 18.62 11.49
C ASN A 195 -18.53 17.37 11.45
N LYS A 196 -19.03 16.24 11.92
CA LYS A 196 -18.29 14.97 12.00
C LYS A 196 -19.23 13.79 12.07
N GLY A 197 -18.76 12.62 11.66
CA GLY A 197 -19.55 11.40 11.77
C GLY A 197 -18.77 10.13 11.50
N GLU A 198 -19.48 9.01 11.61
CA GLU A 198 -18.96 7.65 11.55
C GLU A 198 -19.66 6.89 10.42
N ILE A 199 -18.89 6.09 9.69
CA ILE A 199 -19.35 5.20 8.63
C ILE A 199 -18.81 3.81 8.98
N MET A 200 -19.64 3.02 9.66
CA MET A 200 -19.29 1.67 10.08
C MET A 200 -19.46 0.71 8.92
N PHE A 201 -18.50 -0.19 8.73
CA PHE A 201 -18.59 -1.24 7.72
C PHE A 201 -19.37 -2.43 8.28
N GLU A 202 -20.27 -2.99 7.47
CA GLU A 202 -21.01 -4.18 7.84
C GLU A 202 -20.06 -5.35 8.12
N ASN A 203 -20.36 -6.13 9.17
CA ASN A 203 -19.62 -7.35 9.54
C ASN A 203 -18.11 -7.17 9.82
N SER A 204 -17.65 -5.96 10.16
CA SER A 204 -16.26 -5.73 10.55
C SER A 204 -16.12 -5.27 12.00
N PHE A 205 -15.15 -5.86 12.71
CA PHE A 205 -14.70 -5.41 14.01
C PHE A 205 -13.37 -4.65 13.86
N GLY A 206 -13.41 -3.32 13.98
CA GLY A 206 -12.21 -2.48 13.95
C GLY A 206 -11.81 -1.92 12.57
N ASN A 207 -12.60 -2.17 11.52
CA ASN A 207 -12.55 -1.43 10.26
C ASN A 207 -13.78 -0.52 10.12
N GLY A 208 -13.63 0.57 9.37
CA GLY A 208 -14.64 1.61 9.27
C GLY A 208 -14.03 2.92 8.82
N SER A 209 -14.85 3.96 8.79
CA SER A 209 -14.41 5.31 8.47
C SER A 209 -15.02 6.33 9.40
N ILE A 210 -14.26 7.39 9.69
CA ILE A 210 -14.78 8.61 10.32
C ILE A 210 -14.52 9.79 9.40
N TYR A 211 -15.35 10.81 9.48
CA TYR A 211 -15.16 12.04 8.72
C TYR A 211 -15.28 13.29 9.59
N VAL A 212 -14.63 14.36 9.13
CA VAL A 212 -14.81 15.72 9.63
C VAL A 212 -15.02 16.69 8.47
N ASP A 213 -15.90 17.66 8.67
CA ASP A 213 -16.07 18.83 7.81
C ASP A 213 -15.24 19.96 8.40
N LEU A 214 -14.24 20.43 7.66
CA LEU A 214 -13.31 21.49 8.05
C LEU A 214 -13.62 22.76 7.28
N THR A 215 -13.55 23.92 7.94
CA THR A 215 -13.56 25.21 7.24
C THR A 215 -12.13 25.70 7.04
N VAL A 216 -11.68 25.72 5.79
CA VAL A 216 -10.33 26.16 5.39
C VAL A 216 -10.46 27.27 4.36
N ASN A 217 -9.88 28.45 4.64
CA ASN A 217 -9.95 29.62 3.74
C ASN A 217 -11.38 29.91 3.24
N ASN A 218 -12.36 29.86 4.15
CA ASN A 218 -13.79 30.05 3.88
C ASN A 218 -14.43 29.00 2.94
N GLN A 219 -13.78 27.85 2.72
CA GLN A 219 -14.33 26.70 2.01
C GLN A 219 -14.53 25.52 2.97
N ASP A 220 -15.62 24.79 2.80
CA ASP A 220 -15.90 23.58 3.56
C ASP A 220 -15.30 22.35 2.84
N ILE A 221 -14.41 21.63 3.51
CA ILE A 221 -13.73 20.44 3.00
C ILE A 221 -14.03 19.25 3.92
N ARG A 222 -14.54 18.15 3.35
CA ARG A 222 -14.72 16.90 4.10
C ARG A 222 -13.49 16.02 3.99
N VAL A 223 -12.94 15.61 5.12
CA VAL A 223 -11.83 14.67 5.21
C VAL A 223 -12.35 13.34 5.75
N TYR A 224 -12.08 12.26 5.03
CA TYR A 224 -12.38 10.89 5.44
C TYR A 224 -11.11 10.20 5.93
N ASN A 225 -11.16 9.64 7.13
CA ASN A 225 -10.20 8.68 7.64
C ASN A 225 -10.79 7.28 7.44
N VAL A 226 -10.20 6.47 6.57
CA VAL A 226 -10.73 5.16 6.17
C VAL A 226 -9.75 4.07 6.58
N HIS A 227 -10.22 3.09 7.35
CA HIS A 227 -9.48 1.89 7.68
C HIS A 227 -10.20 0.69 7.07
N LEU A 228 -9.75 0.25 5.88
CA LEU A 228 -10.30 -0.93 5.20
C LEU A 228 -9.82 -2.23 5.85
N GLN A 229 -10.58 -3.31 5.67
CA GLN A 229 -10.20 -4.63 6.13
C GLN A 229 -8.93 -5.11 5.42
N SER A 230 -7.96 -5.61 6.18
CA SER A 230 -6.77 -6.24 5.63
C SER A 230 -7.11 -7.65 5.11
N ILE A 231 -6.24 -8.22 4.28
CA ILE A 231 -6.33 -9.62 3.81
C ILE A 231 -6.10 -10.67 4.91
N SER A 232 -6.14 -10.27 6.20
CA SER A 232 -6.06 -11.12 7.39
C SER A 232 -4.84 -12.05 7.46
N PHE A 233 -3.72 -11.70 6.84
CA PHE A 233 -2.48 -12.45 7.02
C PHE A 233 -2.11 -12.51 8.49
N VAL A 234 -1.90 -13.72 9.00
CA VAL A 234 -1.45 -13.93 10.38
C VAL A 234 0.06 -14.18 10.40
N LYS A 235 0.64 -14.13 11.60
CA LYS A 235 2.07 -14.34 11.81
C LYS A 235 2.59 -15.64 11.19
N GLU A 236 1.78 -16.71 11.23
CA GLU A 236 2.11 -17.99 10.59
C GLU A 236 2.25 -17.87 9.06
N ASP A 237 1.41 -17.05 8.41
CA ASP A 237 1.48 -16.81 6.97
C ASP A 237 2.75 -16.02 6.62
N TYR A 238 3.12 -15.02 7.42
CA TYR A 238 4.38 -14.27 7.26
C TYR A 238 5.61 -15.16 7.48
N ASN A 239 5.62 -15.97 8.54
CA ASN A 239 6.70 -16.92 8.82
C ASN A 239 6.84 -17.94 7.69
N TYR A 240 5.72 -18.40 7.12
CA TYR A 240 5.72 -19.27 5.95
C TYR A 240 6.33 -18.58 4.73
N LEU A 241 5.94 -17.34 4.42
CA LEU A 241 6.53 -16.57 3.32
C LEU A 241 8.03 -16.36 3.51
N GLU A 242 8.47 -16.11 4.75
CA GLU A 242 9.89 -15.97 5.08
C GLU A 242 10.66 -17.28 4.89
N LYS A 243 10.10 -18.42 5.33
CA LYS A 243 10.65 -19.75 5.08
C LYS A 243 10.73 -20.07 3.59
N VAL A 244 9.69 -19.80 2.82
CA VAL A 244 9.71 -19.99 1.36
C VAL A 244 10.81 -19.12 0.72
N THR A 245 10.97 -17.89 1.19
CA THR A 245 11.98 -16.95 0.67
C THR A 245 13.41 -17.39 1.01
N LYS A 246 13.63 -17.91 2.22
CA LYS A 246 14.96 -18.29 2.71
C LYS A 246 15.36 -19.73 2.36
N GLU A 247 14.40 -20.65 2.34
CA GLU A 247 14.64 -22.10 2.28
C GLU A 247 14.04 -22.76 1.02
N MET A 248 13.30 -22.02 0.17
CA MET A 248 12.55 -22.56 -0.98
C MET A 248 11.63 -23.75 -0.62
N SER A 249 11.22 -23.87 0.63
CA SER A 249 10.39 -24.96 1.13
C SER A 249 8.90 -24.62 0.96
N VAL A 250 8.28 -25.17 -0.09
CA VAL A 250 6.87 -24.88 -0.43
C VAL A 250 5.92 -25.90 0.21
N GLU A 251 5.18 -25.49 1.25
CA GLU A 251 4.05 -26.26 1.77
C GLU A 251 2.75 -26.02 1.00
N LYS A 252 2.12 -27.10 0.53
CA LYS A 252 0.91 -27.06 -0.33
C LYS A 252 -0.35 -26.56 0.40
N SER A 253 -0.45 -26.74 1.71
CA SER A 253 -1.58 -26.29 2.54
C SER A 253 -1.55 -24.77 2.73
N SER A 254 -0.38 -24.24 3.09
CA SER A 254 -0.14 -22.82 3.35
C SER A 254 -0.30 -21.98 2.08
N SER A 255 0.22 -22.44 0.93
CA SER A 255 -0.01 -21.81 -0.38
C SER A 255 -1.49 -21.75 -0.81
N LYS A 256 -2.26 -22.83 -0.58
CA LYS A 256 -3.72 -22.84 -0.87
C LYS A 256 -4.49 -21.87 0.02
N ARG A 257 -4.09 -21.73 1.28
CA ARG A 257 -4.71 -20.80 2.23
C ARG A 257 -4.48 -19.35 1.81
N ILE A 258 -3.25 -18.99 1.43
CA ILE A 258 -2.92 -17.66 0.89
C ILE A 258 -3.75 -17.36 -0.35
N LEU A 259 -3.86 -18.31 -1.29
CA LEU A 259 -4.67 -18.13 -2.50
C LEU A 259 -6.16 -17.89 -2.19
N LYS A 260 -6.69 -18.55 -1.15
CA LYS A 260 -8.08 -18.35 -0.69
C LYS A 260 -8.28 -16.96 -0.09
N MET A 261 -7.31 -16.46 0.67
CA MET A 261 -7.34 -15.13 1.29
C MET A 261 -7.22 -14.00 0.24
N LEU A 262 -6.53 -14.24 -0.87
CA LEU A 262 -6.48 -13.31 -2.00
C LEU A 262 -7.79 -13.26 -2.82
N LYS A 263 -8.71 -14.22 -2.60
CA LYS A 263 -9.99 -14.30 -3.30
C LYS A 263 -11.17 -13.69 -2.52
N SER A 264 -11.04 -13.56 -1.21
CA SER A 264 -12.06 -12.96 -0.33
C SER A 264 -11.98 -11.45 -0.34
#